data_AF-A0A2H6AVY6-F1
#
_entry.id   AF-A0A2H6AVY6-F1
#
_cell.length_a   1.000
_cell.length_b   1.000
_cell.length_c   1.000
_cell.angle_alpha   90.00
_cell.angle_beta   90.00
_cell.angle_gamma   90.00
#
_symmetry.space_group_name_H-M   'P 1'
#
loop_
_entity.id
_entity.type
_entity.pdbx_description
1 polymer ?
#
loop_
_entity_poly.entity_id
_entity_poly.type
_entity_poly.pdbx_seq_one_letter_code
_entity_poly.pdbx_strand_id
1 'polypeptide(L)'
;MYLRAYEDWYLHTLKITEAPQAGLGHVAWRTSSRAALERRVKALEASGLGEGWHDGDLGHGPAYRFRTPDGHPMELLWEVEYAEIPEEKRSPLLNRPQKRPLRGVPVRRLDHVNLLCSDVTKNKDFMMEVLGFRLREHIVLNDGSEAGAWISVSPLVHEVAFMRDATGARGRLHHVCYWYGYPQNLCDLADVFREEGIVIEAGPGKHGISQAMFMYVYEPGGNRVELFGDPGYLIFDPDWKPIRWTEDTLAAGIVWYGGSLPAEFFRYGTPVVSGAEAKAAE
;
A
#
# COMPACT_ATOMS: atom_id res chain seq x y z
N MET A 1 -0.93 0.74 -19.16
CA MET A 1 -1.66 -0.54 -18.99
C MET A 1 -2.53 -0.47 -17.74
N TYR A 2 -3.70 -1.09 -17.75
CA TYR A 2 -4.62 -1.15 -16.60
C TYR A 2 -4.86 -2.62 -16.25
N LEU A 3 -4.69 -2.97 -14.98
CA LEU A 3 -4.75 -4.34 -14.47
C LEU A 3 -5.63 -4.40 -13.22
N ARG A 4 -6.21 -5.58 -12.99
CA ARG A 4 -6.88 -5.95 -11.74
C ARG A 4 -6.49 -7.36 -11.34
N ALA A 5 -6.57 -7.66 -10.06
CA ALA A 5 -6.53 -9.02 -9.57
C ALA A 5 -7.89 -9.71 -9.76
N TYR A 6 -7.98 -11.02 -9.57
CA TYR A 6 -9.19 -11.77 -9.95
C TYR A 6 -10.35 -11.68 -8.94
N GLU A 7 -10.09 -11.17 -7.72
CA GLU A 7 -11.12 -10.83 -6.71
C GLU A 7 -11.38 -9.32 -6.60
N ASP A 8 -10.68 -8.48 -7.38
CA ASP A 8 -10.99 -7.06 -7.52
C ASP A 8 -12.24 -6.87 -8.39
N TRP A 9 -13.15 -6.01 -7.94
CA TRP A 9 -14.45 -5.80 -8.58
C TRP A 9 -14.49 -4.63 -9.56
N TYR A 10 -13.59 -3.66 -9.41
CA TYR A 10 -13.53 -2.50 -10.29
C TYR A 10 -12.75 -2.83 -11.56
N LEU A 11 -12.90 -2.00 -12.60
CA LEU A 11 -12.27 -2.24 -13.89
C LEU A 11 -10.76 -2.51 -13.75
N HIS A 12 -10.08 -1.73 -12.89
CA HIS A 12 -8.68 -1.88 -12.57
C HIS A 12 -8.38 -1.46 -11.12
N THR A 13 -7.28 -1.97 -10.57
CA THR A 13 -6.70 -1.56 -9.27
C THR A 13 -5.23 -1.18 -9.39
N LEU A 14 -4.65 -1.34 -10.58
CA LEU A 14 -3.29 -0.89 -10.91
C LEU A 14 -3.24 -0.31 -12.31
N LYS A 15 -2.61 0.87 -12.42
CA LYS A 15 -2.25 1.50 -13.67
C LYS A 15 -0.73 1.56 -13.77
N ILE A 16 -0.17 0.92 -14.80
CA ILE A 16 1.25 1.01 -15.14
C ILE A 16 1.39 2.01 -16.28
N THR A 17 2.20 3.04 -16.07
CA THR A 17 2.45 4.10 -17.05
C THR A 17 3.95 4.19 -17.30
N GLU A 18 4.35 4.27 -18.57
CA GLU A 18 5.75 4.49 -18.94
C GLU A 18 6.19 5.87 -18.43
N ALA A 19 7.36 5.91 -17.80
CA ALA A 19 7.96 7.11 -17.25
C ALA A 19 9.50 6.99 -17.24
N PRO A 20 10.25 8.11 -17.21
CA PRO A 20 11.71 8.08 -17.12
C PRO A 20 12.25 7.43 -15.83
N GLN A 21 11.44 7.36 -14.78
CA GLN A 21 11.79 6.76 -13.49
C GLN A 21 10.57 6.06 -12.88
N ALA A 22 10.83 5.02 -12.08
CA ALA A 22 9.82 4.41 -11.23
C ALA A 22 9.34 5.36 -10.12
N GLY A 23 8.18 5.06 -9.55
CA GLY A 23 7.58 5.83 -8.47
C GLY A 23 6.06 5.78 -8.49
N LEU A 24 5.48 6.48 -7.52
CA LEU A 24 4.03 6.58 -7.38
C LEU A 24 3.45 7.58 -8.39
N GLY A 25 2.58 7.09 -9.28
CA GLY A 25 1.74 7.95 -10.12
C GLY A 25 0.70 8.70 -9.29
N HIS A 26 -0.18 7.97 -8.60
CA HIS A 26 -1.09 8.46 -7.55
C HIS A 26 -1.71 7.26 -6.80
N VAL A 27 -2.34 7.53 -5.66
CA VAL A 27 -3.25 6.59 -4.98
C VAL A 27 -4.67 7.15 -5.00
N ALA A 28 -5.63 6.33 -5.41
CA ALA A 28 -7.04 6.70 -5.44
C ALA A 28 -7.80 6.07 -4.26
N TRP A 29 -8.61 6.87 -3.57
CA TRP A 29 -9.43 6.44 -2.45
C TRP A 29 -10.91 6.54 -2.82
N ARG A 30 -11.58 5.38 -2.90
CA ARG A 30 -13.03 5.35 -3.08
C ARG A 30 -13.73 5.67 -1.77
N THR A 31 -14.56 6.71 -1.78
CA THR A 31 -15.35 7.10 -0.60
C THR A 31 -16.55 6.18 -0.41
N SER A 32 -17.18 6.21 0.76
CA SER A 32 -18.34 5.36 1.07
C SER A 32 -19.67 5.86 0.50
N SER A 33 -19.71 7.09 0.00
CA SER A 33 -20.87 7.70 -0.66
C SER A 33 -20.46 8.99 -1.35
N ARG A 34 -21.26 9.45 -2.32
CA ARG A 34 -21.11 10.79 -2.92
C ARG A 34 -21.09 11.91 -1.87
N ALA A 35 -21.94 11.82 -0.84
CA ALA A 35 -21.93 12.80 0.25
C ALA A 35 -20.64 12.74 1.08
N ALA A 36 -20.03 11.56 1.25
CA ALA A 36 -18.72 11.45 1.89
C ALA A 36 -17.63 12.09 1.05
N LEU A 37 -17.65 11.90 -0.28
CA LEU A 37 -16.76 12.61 -1.21
C LEU A 37 -16.87 14.12 -1.03
N GLU A 38 -18.08 14.69 -1.12
CA GLU A 38 -18.30 16.13 -0.94
C GLU A 38 -17.78 16.65 0.42
N ARG A 39 -18.02 15.91 1.51
CA ARG A 39 -17.51 16.27 2.85
C ARG A 39 -15.99 16.22 2.96
N ARG A 40 -15.32 15.30 2.27
CA ARG A 40 -13.86 15.17 2.29
C ARG A 40 -13.18 16.16 1.36
N VAL A 41 -13.79 16.46 0.21
CA VAL A 41 -13.33 17.55 -0.68
C VAL A 41 -13.34 18.88 0.05
N LYS A 42 -14.43 19.23 0.75
CA LYS A 42 -14.47 20.47 1.56
C LYS A 42 -13.38 20.53 2.63
N ALA A 43 -13.06 19.39 3.26
CA ALA A 43 -11.98 19.31 4.25
C ALA A 43 -10.60 19.48 3.60
N LEU A 44 -10.38 18.91 2.41
CA LEU A 44 -9.16 19.07 1.62
C LEU A 44 -8.96 20.51 1.16
N GLU A 45 -10.01 21.17 0.66
CA GLU A 45 -10.00 22.59 0.31
C GLU A 45 -9.62 23.45 1.52
N ALA A 46 -10.23 23.20 2.67
CA ALA A 46 -9.94 23.92 3.91
C ALA A 46 -8.51 23.67 4.42
N SER A 47 -7.91 22.51 4.14
CA SER A 47 -6.52 22.21 4.49
C SER A 47 -5.49 22.94 3.62
N GLY A 48 -5.90 23.47 2.47
CA GLY A 48 -5.00 24.11 1.50
C GLY A 48 -4.17 23.13 0.65
N LEU A 49 -4.37 21.82 0.79
CA LEU A 49 -3.64 20.78 0.04
C LEU A 49 -4.43 20.17 -1.13
N GLY A 50 -5.64 20.67 -1.39
CA GLY A 50 -6.43 20.28 -2.56
C GLY A 50 -5.90 20.90 -3.86
N GLU A 51 -5.88 20.11 -4.93
CA GLU A 51 -5.44 20.53 -6.27
C GLU A 51 -6.62 20.74 -7.25
N GLY A 52 -7.83 20.33 -6.85
CA GLY A 52 -9.06 20.54 -7.63
C GLY A 52 -9.62 19.27 -8.28
N TRP A 53 -10.75 19.43 -8.96
CA TRP A 53 -11.44 18.36 -9.68
C TRP A 53 -10.80 18.09 -11.05
N HIS A 54 -10.88 16.83 -11.48
CA HIS A 54 -10.63 16.42 -12.86
C HIS A 54 -11.66 15.36 -13.30
N ASP A 55 -11.73 15.11 -14.60
CA ASP A 55 -12.77 14.25 -15.20
C ASP A 55 -12.61 12.75 -14.89
N GLY A 56 -11.49 12.34 -14.30
CA GLY A 56 -11.18 10.94 -13.96
C GLY A 56 -10.16 10.31 -14.91
N ASP A 57 -10.20 8.98 -14.98
CA ASP A 57 -9.36 8.14 -15.84
C ASP A 57 -10.19 6.91 -16.27
N LEU A 58 -9.66 6.07 -17.16
CA LEU A 58 -10.31 4.85 -17.60
C LEU A 58 -10.72 3.99 -16.40
N GLY A 59 -12.02 3.81 -16.16
CA GLY A 59 -12.56 2.96 -15.10
C GLY A 59 -13.03 3.70 -13.85
N HIS A 60 -12.96 5.03 -13.80
CA HIS A 60 -13.62 5.83 -12.78
C HIS A 60 -14.05 7.21 -13.27
N GLY A 61 -15.06 7.78 -12.63
CA GLY A 61 -15.59 9.11 -12.96
C GLY A 61 -14.80 10.26 -12.31
N PRO A 62 -15.42 11.44 -12.20
CA PRO A 62 -14.79 12.63 -11.63
C PRO A 62 -14.16 12.38 -10.27
N ALA A 63 -12.96 12.90 -10.10
CA ALA A 63 -12.15 12.72 -8.89
C ALA A 63 -11.52 14.04 -8.45
N TYR A 64 -11.27 14.16 -7.15
CA TYR A 64 -10.65 15.35 -6.55
C TYR A 64 -9.21 15.05 -6.17
N ARG A 65 -8.26 15.76 -6.78
CA ARG A 65 -6.82 15.59 -6.54
C ARG A 65 -6.35 16.38 -5.33
N PHE A 66 -5.37 15.83 -4.64
CA PHE A 66 -4.68 16.47 -3.55
C PHE A 66 -3.29 15.85 -3.37
N ARG A 67 -2.46 16.47 -2.53
CA ARG A 67 -1.21 15.87 -2.07
C ARG A 67 -1.21 15.70 -0.56
N THR A 68 -0.54 14.66 -0.08
CA THR A 68 -0.21 14.60 1.35
C THR A 68 0.78 15.74 1.69
N PRO A 69 0.98 16.07 2.98
CA PRO A 69 1.96 17.09 3.38
C PRO A 69 3.38 16.87 2.85
N ASP A 70 3.75 15.63 2.54
CA ASP A 70 5.05 15.29 1.94
C ASP A 70 5.06 15.24 0.41
N GLY A 71 3.93 15.51 -0.24
CA GLY A 71 3.83 15.66 -1.69
C GLY A 71 3.36 14.42 -2.45
N HIS A 72 2.96 13.34 -1.77
CA HIS A 72 2.45 12.14 -2.44
C HIS A 72 1.16 12.47 -3.20
N PRO A 73 1.06 12.18 -4.51
CA PRO A 73 -0.14 12.44 -5.29
C PRO A 73 -1.27 11.48 -4.91
N MET A 74 -2.46 12.04 -4.66
CA MET A 74 -3.64 11.32 -4.20
C MET A 74 -4.90 11.82 -4.91
N GLU A 75 -5.94 10.99 -4.93
CA GLU A 75 -7.28 11.45 -5.31
C GLU A 75 -8.40 10.78 -4.52
N LEU A 76 -9.52 11.48 -4.39
CA LEU A 76 -10.78 10.95 -3.86
C LEU A 76 -11.81 10.80 -4.97
N LEU A 77 -12.51 9.67 -4.99
CA LEU A 77 -13.54 9.39 -5.98
C LEU A 77 -14.73 8.63 -5.36
N TRP A 78 -15.81 8.50 -6.12
CA TRP A 78 -16.99 7.71 -5.74
C TRP A 78 -17.44 6.80 -6.89
N GLU A 79 -17.53 7.38 -8.08
CA GLU A 79 -17.97 6.71 -9.31
C GLU A 79 -16.84 5.84 -9.86
N VAL A 80 -17.11 4.54 -9.98
CA VAL A 80 -16.18 3.55 -10.54
C VAL A 80 -16.92 2.67 -11.52
N GLU A 81 -16.21 2.23 -12.54
CA GLU A 81 -16.69 1.18 -13.45
C GLU A 81 -16.40 -0.18 -12.83
N TYR A 82 -17.40 -1.06 -12.81
CA TYR A 82 -17.21 -2.44 -12.40
C TYR A 82 -16.69 -3.26 -13.56
N ALA A 83 -15.83 -4.22 -13.25
CA ALA A 83 -15.29 -5.15 -14.22
C ALA A 83 -16.39 -5.99 -14.90
N GLU A 84 -16.56 -5.85 -16.20
CA GLU A 84 -17.35 -6.80 -16.99
C GLU A 84 -16.55 -8.09 -17.23
N ILE A 85 -17.01 -9.20 -16.64
CA ILE A 85 -16.37 -10.51 -16.78
C ILE A 85 -17.14 -11.34 -17.82
N PRO A 86 -16.51 -11.79 -18.92
CA PRO A 86 -17.09 -12.74 -19.86
C PRO A 86 -17.59 -14.00 -19.14
N GLU A 87 -18.72 -14.55 -19.58
CA GLU A 87 -19.40 -15.68 -18.90
C GLU A 87 -18.47 -16.87 -18.66
N GLU A 88 -17.63 -17.21 -19.63
CA GLU A 88 -16.68 -18.31 -19.55
C GLU A 88 -15.56 -18.09 -18.52
N LYS A 89 -15.30 -16.83 -18.15
CA LYS A 89 -14.32 -16.43 -17.13
C LYS A 89 -14.95 -16.14 -15.76
N ARG A 90 -16.28 -16.10 -15.64
CA ARG A 90 -16.95 -15.88 -14.35
C ARG A 90 -16.74 -17.05 -13.41
N SER A 91 -16.47 -16.74 -12.14
CA SER A 91 -16.35 -17.77 -11.12
C SER A 91 -17.72 -18.36 -10.80
N PRO A 92 -17.85 -19.69 -10.59
CA PRO A 92 -19.07 -20.26 -10.00
C PRO A 92 -19.26 -19.82 -8.53
N LEU A 93 -18.19 -19.35 -7.88
CA LEU A 93 -18.26 -18.72 -6.57
C LEU A 93 -18.74 -17.27 -6.73
N LEU A 94 -19.98 -16.99 -6.34
CA LEU A 94 -20.71 -15.74 -6.66
C LEU A 94 -20.08 -14.45 -6.09
N ASN A 95 -19.35 -14.54 -4.98
CA ASN A 95 -18.63 -13.42 -4.37
C ASN A 95 -17.19 -13.26 -4.89
N ARG A 96 -16.89 -13.87 -6.04
CA ARG A 96 -15.64 -13.71 -6.77
C ARG A 96 -15.99 -13.36 -8.23
N PRO A 97 -15.59 -12.18 -8.75
CA PRO A 97 -15.98 -11.76 -10.09
C PRO A 97 -15.41 -12.69 -11.17
N GLN A 98 -14.13 -13.08 -11.07
CA GLN A 98 -13.43 -13.86 -12.10
C GLN A 98 -12.87 -15.17 -11.55
N LYS A 99 -12.87 -16.24 -12.36
CA LYS A 99 -12.13 -17.47 -12.06
C LYS A 99 -10.67 -17.13 -11.74
N ARG A 100 -10.10 -17.81 -10.75
CA ARG A 100 -8.67 -17.73 -10.47
C ARG A 100 -7.89 -18.11 -11.74
N PRO A 101 -7.00 -17.25 -12.26
CA PRO A 101 -6.18 -17.58 -13.43
C PRO A 101 -5.30 -18.82 -13.19
N LEU A 102 -4.76 -19.38 -14.28
CA LEU A 102 -3.87 -20.54 -14.22
C LEU A 102 -2.40 -20.20 -14.49
N ARG A 103 -2.08 -18.91 -14.71
CA ARG A 103 -0.72 -18.45 -15.00
C ARG A 103 -0.03 -17.96 -13.72
N GLY A 104 1.16 -18.47 -13.45
CA GLY A 104 1.96 -18.13 -12.27
C GLY A 104 1.20 -18.43 -10.97
N VAL A 105 1.45 -17.62 -9.95
CA VAL A 105 0.69 -17.63 -8.70
C VAL A 105 -0.19 -16.37 -8.71
N PRO A 106 -1.49 -16.44 -9.07
CA PRO A 106 -2.32 -15.27 -9.26
C PRO A 106 -2.74 -14.66 -7.92
N VAL A 107 -2.60 -13.34 -7.82
CA VAL A 107 -2.99 -12.57 -6.64
C VAL A 107 -4.48 -12.26 -6.60
N ARG A 108 -5.05 -12.02 -5.41
CA ARG A 108 -6.50 -11.88 -5.22
C ARG A 108 -7.01 -10.46 -5.38
N ARG A 109 -6.37 -9.49 -4.71
CA ARG A 109 -6.78 -8.08 -4.69
C ARG A 109 -5.62 -7.17 -4.29
N LEU A 110 -5.72 -5.90 -4.61
CA LEU A 110 -4.91 -4.85 -3.99
C LEU A 110 -5.15 -4.87 -2.46
N ASP A 111 -4.10 -4.61 -1.68
CA ASP A 111 -4.20 -4.56 -0.22
C ASP A 111 -3.95 -3.17 0.34
N HIS A 112 -2.73 -2.66 0.19
CA HIS A 112 -2.34 -1.38 0.77
C HIS A 112 -1.18 -0.74 0.01
N VAL A 113 -0.85 0.48 0.40
CA VAL A 113 0.34 1.20 -0.03
C VAL A 113 1.16 1.66 1.18
N ASN A 114 2.48 1.67 1.06
CA ASN A 114 3.35 2.26 2.06
C ASN A 114 4.19 3.37 1.42
N LEU A 115 4.30 4.48 2.13
CA LEU A 115 4.84 5.74 1.64
C LEU A 115 6.01 6.19 2.50
N LEU A 116 7.14 6.49 1.87
CA LEU A 116 8.29 7.10 2.54
C LEU A 116 8.09 8.60 2.63
N CYS A 117 8.27 9.15 3.83
CA CYS A 117 8.09 10.56 4.07
C CYS A 117 9.13 11.16 5.02
N SER A 118 9.34 12.47 4.90
CA SER A 118 10.25 13.20 5.79
C SER A 118 9.69 13.40 7.21
N ASP A 119 8.36 13.38 7.37
CA ASP A 119 7.66 13.60 8.64
C ASP A 119 6.42 12.69 8.72
N VAL A 120 6.54 11.58 9.45
CA VAL A 120 5.47 10.58 9.60
C VAL A 120 4.25 11.17 10.29
N THR A 121 4.46 11.91 11.36
CA THR A 121 3.40 12.49 12.19
C THR A 121 2.52 13.42 11.38
N LYS A 122 3.10 14.36 10.63
CA LYS A 122 2.32 15.29 9.80
C LYS A 122 1.47 14.58 8.74
N ASN A 123 2.00 13.55 8.09
CA ASN A 123 1.27 12.83 7.05
C ASN A 123 0.15 11.97 7.65
N LYS A 124 0.45 11.26 8.74
CA LYS A 124 -0.53 10.47 9.50
C LYS A 124 -1.67 11.35 10.01
N ASP A 125 -1.36 12.46 10.69
CA ASP A 125 -2.36 13.37 11.26
C ASP A 125 -3.24 13.99 10.16
N PHE A 126 -2.65 14.40 9.03
CA PHE A 126 -3.42 14.88 7.88
C PHE A 126 -4.44 13.83 7.40
N MET A 127 -4.03 12.58 7.21
CA MET A 127 -4.96 11.52 6.77
C MET A 127 -6.04 11.24 7.81
N MET A 128 -5.71 11.31 9.10
CA MET A 128 -6.67 11.12 10.19
C MET A 128 -7.69 12.27 10.26
N GLU A 129 -7.21 13.51 10.32
CA GLU A 129 -8.04 14.69 10.52
C GLU A 129 -8.85 15.05 9.27
N VAL A 130 -8.23 15.00 8.09
CA VAL A 130 -8.85 15.42 6.83
C VAL A 130 -9.65 14.30 6.19
N LEU A 131 -9.15 13.06 6.22
CA LEU A 131 -9.80 11.93 5.55
C LEU A 131 -10.54 10.96 6.50
N GLY A 132 -10.31 11.05 7.80
CA GLY A 132 -11.00 10.22 8.80
C GLY A 132 -10.39 8.83 8.98
N PHE A 133 -9.13 8.64 8.59
CA PHE A 133 -8.38 7.42 8.91
C PHE A 133 -8.22 7.26 10.42
N ARG A 134 -8.07 6.02 10.87
CA ARG A 134 -7.82 5.68 12.28
C ARG A 134 -6.44 5.06 12.42
N LEU A 135 -5.68 5.55 13.39
CA LEU A 135 -4.40 4.96 13.77
C LEU A 135 -4.61 3.57 14.39
N ARG A 136 -3.90 2.58 13.86
CA ARG A 136 -3.96 1.20 14.38
C ARG A 136 -2.69 0.85 15.13
N GLU A 137 -1.54 1.14 14.52
CA GLU A 137 -0.22 0.92 15.11
C GLU A 137 0.75 2.02 14.69
N HIS A 138 1.77 2.29 15.51
CA HIS A 138 2.87 3.18 15.16
C HIS A 138 4.15 2.83 15.92
N ILE A 139 5.28 3.27 15.36
CA ILE A 139 6.59 3.23 16.00
C ILE A 139 6.92 4.63 16.49
N VAL A 140 7.20 4.75 17.79
CA VAL A 140 7.65 5.99 18.42
C VAL A 140 9.03 5.78 19.02
N LEU A 141 9.99 6.56 18.57
CA LEU A 141 11.39 6.51 19.02
C LEU A 141 11.56 7.17 20.40
N ASN A 142 12.72 6.98 21.01
CA ASN A 142 13.04 7.51 22.34
C ASN A 142 13.07 9.05 22.37
N ASP A 143 13.33 9.70 21.23
CA ASP A 143 13.25 11.16 21.08
C ASP A 143 11.81 11.70 20.91
N GLY A 144 10.82 10.80 20.89
CA GLY A 144 9.40 11.14 20.72
C GLY A 144 8.94 11.24 19.26
N SER A 145 9.84 11.13 18.28
CA SER A 145 9.47 11.14 16.86
C SER A 145 8.82 9.82 16.43
N GLU A 146 7.93 9.88 15.44
CA GLU A 146 7.36 8.69 14.82
C GLU A 146 8.23 8.20 13.64
N ALA A 147 8.60 6.93 13.67
CA ALA A 147 9.35 6.29 12.57
C ALA A 147 8.44 5.56 11.57
N GLY A 148 7.22 5.21 11.98
CA GLY A 148 6.23 4.60 11.11
C GLY A 148 4.83 4.62 11.72
N ALA A 149 3.80 4.66 10.87
CA ALA A 149 2.40 4.67 11.27
C ALA A 149 1.53 3.89 10.27
N TRP A 150 0.63 3.06 10.79
CA TRP A 150 -0.29 2.19 10.04
C TRP A 150 -1.73 2.62 10.34
N ILE A 151 -2.42 3.07 9.29
CA ILE A 151 -3.75 3.70 9.43
C ILE A 151 -4.77 3.11 8.45
N SER A 152 -6.03 3.07 8.87
CA SER A 152 -7.10 2.39 8.12
C SER A 152 -8.45 3.09 8.29
N VAL A 153 -9.34 2.95 7.29
CA VAL A 153 -10.76 3.31 7.41
C VAL A 153 -11.66 2.08 7.56
N SER A 154 -11.10 0.89 7.34
CA SER A 154 -11.76 -0.41 7.46
C SER A 154 -11.32 -1.17 8.73
N PRO A 155 -11.77 -2.43 8.91
CA PRO A 155 -11.25 -3.34 9.94
C PRO A 155 -9.82 -3.84 9.70
N LEU A 156 -9.21 -3.58 8.55
CA LEU A 156 -7.80 -3.93 8.31
C LEU A 156 -6.87 -3.09 9.21
N VAL A 157 -5.67 -3.60 9.49
CA VAL A 157 -4.64 -2.84 10.22
C VAL A 157 -4.26 -1.58 9.45
N HIS A 158 -4.07 -1.69 8.14
CA HIS A 158 -3.81 -0.52 7.31
C HIS A 158 -4.27 -0.72 5.87
N GLU A 159 -4.65 0.39 5.28
CA GLU A 159 -4.77 0.54 3.82
C GLU A 159 -3.69 1.52 3.31
N VAL A 160 -3.15 2.37 4.20
CA VAL A 160 -1.94 3.16 3.98
C VAL A 160 -1.04 3.12 5.20
N ALA A 161 0.25 3.01 4.95
CA ALA A 161 1.29 3.20 5.95
C ALA A 161 2.23 4.36 5.54
N PHE A 162 2.76 5.05 6.54
CA PHE A 162 3.84 6.02 6.37
C PHE A 162 5.05 5.54 7.14
N MET A 163 6.22 5.56 6.51
CA MET A 163 7.49 5.30 7.17
C MET A 163 8.45 6.45 6.94
N ARG A 164 9.34 6.66 7.92
CA ARG A 164 10.35 7.70 7.82
C ARG A 164 11.34 7.36 6.71
N ASP A 165 11.55 8.31 5.83
CA ASP A 165 12.57 8.24 4.81
C ASP A 165 13.97 8.48 5.42
N ALA A 166 14.78 7.43 5.54
CA ALA A 166 16.13 7.54 6.11
C ALA A 166 17.11 8.38 5.26
N THR A 167 16.75 8.72 4.03
CA THR A 167 17.53 9.63 3.17
C THR A 167 17.16 11.10 3.39
N GLY A 168 16.04 11.37 4.07
CA GLY A 168 15.47 12.71 4.21
C GLY A 168 14.73 13.21 2.97
N ALA A 169 14.60 12.39 1.92
CA ALA A 169 13.78 12.70 0.77
C ALA A 169 12.28 12.72 1.11
N ARG A 170 11.47 13.14 0.14
CA ARG A 170 10.04 13.38 0.31
C ARG A 170 9.22 12.74 -0.79
N GLY A 171 8.00 12.34 -0.46
CA GLY A 171 7.00 11.96 -1.46
C GLY A 171 7.28 10.67 -2.21
N ARG A 172 8.03 9.72 -1.62
CA ARG A 172 8.48 8.49 -2.30
C ARG A 172 7.58 7.30 -1.99
N LEU A 173 7.42 6.42 -2.96
CA LEU A 173 6.79 5.11 -2.78
C LEU A 173 7.75 4.19 -2.03
N HIS A 174 7.30 3.65 -0.89
CA HIS A 174 8.00 2.55 -0.24
C HIS A 174 7.66 1.22 -0.93
N HIS A 175 6.37 0.88 -1.04
CA HIS A 175 5.88 -0.25 -1.83
C HIS A 175 4.37 -0.14 -2.13
N VAL A 176 3.93 -0.90 -3.12
CA VAL A 176 2.52 -1.30 -3.28
C VAL A 176 2.37 -2.76 -2.85
N CYS A 177 1.25 -3.10 -2.22
CA CYS A 177 1.02 -4.42 -1.66
C CYS A 177 -0.20 -5.11 -2.27
N TYR A 178 -0.06 -6.41 -2.53
CA TYR A 178 -1.15 -7.26 -3.00
C TYR A 178 -1.39 -8.47 -2.08
N TRP A 179 -2.68 -8.77 -1.87
CA TRP A 179 -3.13 -9.81 -0.96
C TRP A 179 -3.31 -11.17 -1.66
N TYR A 180 -2.68 -12.22 -1.13
CA TYR A 180 -2.86 -13.62 -1.55
C TYR A 180 -3.75 -14.41 -0.60
N GLY A 181 -3.65 -14.14 0.70
CA GLY A 181 -4.47 -14.77 1.74
C GLY A 181 -4.09 -16.20 2.14
N TYR A 182 -3.11 -16.82 1.48
CA TYR A 182 -2.51 -18.07 1.92
C TYR A 182 -0.98 -17.94 1.99
N PRO A 183 -0.35 -18.20 3.15
CA PRO A 183 1.10 -18.08 3.29
C PRO A 183 1.89 -18.96 2.32
N GLN A 184 1.35 -20.14 1.96
CA GLN A 184 1.97 -21.05 0.99
C GLN A 184 2.21 -20.39 -0.37
N ASN A 185 1.37 -19.43 -0.79
CA ASN A 185 1.58 -18.75 -2.07
C ASN A 185 2.85 -17.90 -2.09
N LEU A 186 3.32 -17.44 -0.93
CA LEU A 186 4.61 -16.74 -0.85
C LEU A 186 5.77 -17.71 -1.08
N CYS A 187 5.69 -18.94 -0.60
CA CYS A 187 6.68 -19.98 -0.89
C CYS A 187 6.71 -20.33 -2.38
N ASP A 188 5.53 -20.53 -2.99
CA ASP A 188 5.42 -20.83 -4.42
C ASP A 188 5.98 -19.69 -5.28
N LEU A 189 5.73 -18.43 -4.89
CA LEU A 189 6.28 -17.25 -5.56
C LEU A 189 7.79 -17.11 -5.38
N ALA A 190 8.32 -17.42 -4.19
CA ALA A 190 9.75 -17.34 -3.94
C ALA A 190 10.54 -18.25 -4.89
N ASP A 191 10.05 -19.47 -5.13
CA ASP A 191 10.66 -20.41 -6.07
C ASP A 191 10.65 -19.85 -7.50
N VAL A 192 9.46 -19.41 -7.97
CA VAL A 192 9.30 -18.79 -9.30
C VAL A 192 10.20 -17.57 -9.47
N PHE A 193 10.29 -16.69 -8.48
CA PHE A 193 11.12 -15.49 -8.58
C PHE A 193 12.61 -15.81 -8.63
N ARG A 194 13.07 -16.82 -7.91
CA ARG A 194 14.47 -17.25 -7.99
C ARG A 194 14.81 -17.85 -9.34
N GLU A 195 13.91 -18.64 -9.93
CA GLU A 195 14.10 -19.19 -11.28
C GLU A 195 14.07 -18.11 -12.38
N GLU A 196 13.21 -17.09 -12.22
CA GLU A 196 13.04 -15.99 -13.20
C GLU A 196 13.96 -14.79 -12.94
N GLY A 197 14.88 -14.88 -11.98
CA GLY A 197 15.84 -13.81 -11.67
C GLY A 197 15.21 -12.53 -11.08
N ILE A 198 14.03 -12.63 -10.48
CA ILE A 198 13.40 -11.53 -9.74
C ILE A 198 14.02 -11.44 -8.35
N VAL A 199 14.47 -10.24 -7.97
CA VAL A 199 15.13 -10.00 -6.69
C VAL A 199 14.12 -10.05 -5.55
N ILE A 200 14.31 -11.01 -4.65
CA ILE A 200 13.64 -11.05 -3.35
C ILE A 200 14.50 -10.23 -2.38
N GLU A 201 13.98 -9.10 -1.92
CA GLU A 201 14.67 -8.24 -0.96
C GLU A 201 14.61 -8.83 0.45
N ALA A 202 13.43 -9.34 0.85
CA ALA A 202 13.22 -9.97 2.15
C ALA A 202 11.98 -10.87 2.15
N GLY A 203 11.97 -11.83 3.07
CA GLY A 203 10.88 -12.78 3.26
C GLY A 203 11.00 -14.05 2.39
N PRO A 204 10.01 -14.97 2.47
CA PRO A 204 8.80 -14.87 3.28
C PRO A 204 9.08 -14.77 4.80
N GLY A 205 8.34 -13.92 5.50
CA GLY A 205 8.48 -13.69 6.94
C GLY A 205 7.19 -13.17 7.56
N LYS A 206 7.20 -12.94 8.88
CA LYS A 206 6.07 -12.33 9.59
C LYS A 206 6.49 -11.05 10.29
N HIS A 207 5.77 -9.97 10.06
CA HIS A 207 5.87 -8.76 10.87
C HIS A 207 5.15 -8.97 12.21
N GLY A 208 5.69 -8.39 13.29
CA GLY A 208 4.94 -8.24 14.54
C GLY A 208 3.88 -7.14 14.39
N ILE A 209 4.29 -6.00 13.86
CA ILE A 209 3.40 -4.93 13.39
C ILE A 209 2.48 -5.49 12.31
N SER A 210 1.19 -5.25 12.41
CA SER A 210 0.10 -5.77 11.56
C SER A 210 -0.13 -7.29 11.59
N GLN A 211 0.75 -8.06 12.24
CA GLN A 211 0.79 -9.52 12.19
C GLN A 211 0.81 -10.10 10.76
N ALA A 212 1.36 -9.34 9.82
CA ALA A 212 1.38 -9.64 8.40
C ALA A 212 2.41 -10.69 8.00
N MET A 213 2.00 -11.67 7.20
CA MET A 213 2.94 -12.48 6.41
C MET A 213 3.37 -11.71 5.17
N PHE A 214 4.66 -11.41 5.05
CA PHE A 214 5.22 -10.56 3.99
C PHE A 214 6.25 -11.29 3.14
N MET A 215 6.39 -10.85 1.90
CA MET A 215 7.58 -11.02 1.07
C MET A 215 7.73 -9.79 0.17
N TYR A 216 8.94 -9.26 0.07
CA TYR A 216 9.26 -8.06 -0.70
C TYR A 216 10.11 -8.40 -1.90
N VAL A 217 9.71 -7.91 -3.06
CA VAL A 217 10.44 -8.06 -4.31
C VAL A 217 10.58 -6.71 -5.02
N TYR A 218 11.53 -6.61 -5.92
CA TYR A 218 11.58 -5.51 -6.88
C TYR A 218 10.99 -5.96 -8.22
N GLU A 219 9.97 -5.25 -8.70
CA GLU A 219 9.50 -5.44 -10.07
C GLU A 219 10.51 -4.82 -11.07
N PRO A 220 10.50 -5.21 -12.37
CA PRO A 220 11.53 -4.81 -13.33
C PRO A 220 11.77 -3.30 -13.50
N GLY A 221 10.77 -2.46 -13.25
CA GLY A 221 10.89 -0.99 -13.24
C GLY A 221 11.59 -0.43 -12.01
N GLY A 222 11.78 -1.22 -10.96
CA GLY A 222 12.46 -0.87 -9.72
C GLY A 222 11.53 -0.54 -8.54
N ASN A 223 10.20 -0.54 -8.72
CA ASN A 223 9.31 -0.39 -7.57
C ASN A 223 9.39 -1.62 -6.66
N ARG A 224 9.32 -1.40 -5.35
CA ARG A 224 9.13 -2.50 -4.41
C ARG A 224 7.67 -2.93 -4.41
N VAL A 225 7.43 -4.24 -4.46
CA VAL A 225 6.12 -4.85 -4.35
C VAL A 225 6.11 -5.78 -3.15
N GLU A 226 5.11 -5.62 -2.30
CA GLU A 226 4.84 -6.54 -1.20
C GLU A 226 3.80 -7.59 -1.62
N LEU A 227 4.05 -8.83 -1.22
CA LEU A 227 3.18 -9.97 -1.44
C LEU A 227 2.73 -10.47 -0.07
N PHE A 228 1.43 -10.32 0.19
CA PHE A 228 0.85 -10.44 1.53
C PHE A 228 0.14 -11.78 1.69
N GLY A 229 0.64 -12.61 2.58
CA GLY A 229 0.30 -14.03 2.70
C GLY A 229 -0.93 -14.34 3.54
N ASP A 230 -1.37 -13.47 4.44
CA ASP A 230 -2.56 -13.66 5.28
C ASP A 230 -3.27 -12.31 5.49
N PRO A 231 -4.43 -12.15 6.15
CA PRO A 231 -5.02 -10.82 6.35
C PRO A 231 -4.44 -10.05 7.56
N GLY A 232 -3.39 -10.54 8.22
CA GLY A 232 -3.02 -10.10 9.56
C GLY A 232 -4.15 -10.35 10.57
N TYR A 233 -4.32 -9.44 11.52
CA TYR A 233 -5.46 -9.43 12.43
C TYR A 233 -6.49 -8.35 12.04
N LEU A 234 -7.76 -8.59 12.37
CA LEU A 234 -8.85 -7.64 12.09
C LEU A 234 -9.23 -6.86 13.35
N ILE A 235 -9.47 -5.57 13.18
CA ILE A 235 -9.84 -4.64 14.25
C ILE A 235 -11.33 -4.35 14.14
N PHE A 236 -12.11 -5.09 14.93
CA PHE A 236 -13.56 -4.90 15.06
C PHE A 236 -13.95 -3.99 16.22
N ASP A 237 -13.03 -3.73 17.15
CA ASP A 237 -13.27 -2.85 18.28
C ASP A 237 -13.40 -1.39 17.80
N PRO A 238 -14.57 -0.75 17.97
CA PRO A 238 -14.77 0.63 17.56
C PRO A 238 -14.01 1.65 18.42
N ASP A 239 -13.55 1.28 19.63
CA ASP A 239 -12.74 2.13 20.52
C ASP A 239 -11.27 1.67 20.63
N TRP A 240 -10.80 0.96 19.60
CA TRP A 240 -9.43 0.45 19.50
C TRP A 240 -8.38 1.49 19.91
N LYS A 241 -7.49 1.12 20.83
CA LYS A 241 -6.35 1.95 21.23
C LYS A 241 -5.13 1.60 20.38
N PRO A 242 -4.48 2.59 19.74
CA PRO A 242 -3.29 2.33 18.93
C PRO A 242 -2.21 1.54 19.68
N ILE A 243 -1.62 0.53 19.02
CA ILE A 243 -0.47 -0.18 19.56
C ILE A 243 0.78 0.66 19.29
N ARG A 244 1.51 0.97 20.37
CA ARG A 244 2.78 1.69 20.32
C ARG A 244 3.96 0.73 20.40
N TRP A 245 4.76 0.72 19.34
CA TRP A 245 6.07 0.08 19.31
C TRP A 245 7.14 1.10 19.69
N THR A 246 8.09 0.70 20.52
CA THR A 246 9.23 1.51 20.98
C THR A 246 10.52 0.85 20.52
N GLU A 247 11.66 1.53 20.66
CA GLU A 247 12.97 0.95 20.31
C GLU A 247 13.21 -0.41 21.00
N ASP A 248 12.75 -0.57 22.24
CA ASP A 248 12.87 -1.82 23.01
C ASP A 248 12.05 -2.99 22.44
N THR A 249 10.94 -2.70 21.76
CA THR A 249 10.05 -3.72 21.17
C THR A 249 10.16 -3.81 19.65
N LEU A 250 10.92 -2.89 19.04
CA LEU A 250 10.96 -2.69 17.59
C LEU A 250 11.46 -3.92 16.84
N ALA A 251 12.43 -4.65 17.39
CA ALA A 251 12.96 -5.85 16.75
C ALA A 251 11.84 -6.88 16.44
N ALA A 252 10.99 -7.18 17.44
CA ALA A 252 9.87 -8.08 17.29
C ALA A 252 8.73 -7.49 16.44
N GLY A 253 8.58 -6.16 16.46
CA GLY A 253 7.63 -5.43 15.62
C GLY A 253 8.00 -5.52 14.13
N ILE A 254 9.28 -5.30 13.81
CA ILE A 254 9.80 -5.30 12.45
C ILE A 254 9.82 -6.71 11.87
N VAL A 255 10.33 -7.73 12.58
CA VAL A 255 10.22 -9.13 12.14
C VAL A 255 9.97 -10.01 13.37
N TRP A 256 8.82 -10.66 13.42
CA TRP A 256 8.48 -11.65 14.44
C TRP A 256 9.23 -12.97 14.20
N TYR A 257 9.23 -13.46 12.96
CA TYR A 257 10.08 -14.55 12.50
C TYR A 257 10.37 -14.44 11.00
N GLY A 258 11.43 -15.10 10.53
CA GLY A 258 11.91 -15.05 9.16
C GLY A 258 13.29 -14.38 9.06
N GLY A 259 13.73 -14.11 7.83
CA GLY A 259 14.97 -13.37 7.58
C GLY A 259 14.89 -11.91 8.03
N SER A 260 16.04 -11.30 8.32
CA SER A 260 16.13 -9.87 8.65
C SER A 260 15.82 -8.98 7.44
N LEU A 261 15.27 -7.80 7.68
CA LEU A 261 15.17 -6.77 6.64
C LEU A 261 16.55 -6.14 6.38
N PRO A 262 16.97 -5.97 5.12
CA PRO A 262 18.21 -5.27 4.79
C PRO A 262 18.10 -3.78 5.11
N ALA A 263 19.23 -3.08 5.24
CA ALA A 263 19.25 -1.65 5.54
C ALA A 263 18.56 -0.81 4.44
N GLU A 264 18.63 -1.29 3.20
CA GLU A 264 17.98 -0.77 2.01
C GLU A 264 16.46 -0.72 2.17
N PHE A 265 15.85 -1.58 2.99
CA PHE A 265 14.43 -1.52 3.26
C PHE A 265 14.02 -0.14 3.80
N PHE A 266 14.83 0.46 4.67
CA PHE A 266 14.53 1.76 5.29
C PHE A 266 14.98 2.96 4.45
N ARG A 267 15.75 2.75 3.38
CA ARG A 267 16.38 3.81 2.57
C ARG A 267 15.88 3.86 1.13
N TYR A 268 15.67 2.69 0.52
CA TYR A 268 15.25 2.56 -0.85
C TYR A 268 13.75 2.82 -0.98
N GLY A 269 13.41 3.66 -1.94
CA GLY A 269 12.05 3.99 -2.35
C GLY A 269 12.09 4.73 -3.67
N THR A 270 10.95 4.79 -4.35
CA THR A 270 10.87 5.27 -5.73
C THR A 270 10.07 6.58 -5.83
N PRO A 271 10.53 7.59 -6.58
CA PRO A 271 11.74 7.61 -7.41
C PRO A 271 13.04 7.52 -6.59
N VAL A 272 14.05 6.87 -7.18
CA VAL A 272 15.34 6.66 -6.53
C VAL A 272 16.06 7.99 -6.40
N VAL A 273 16.60 8.25 -5.21
CA VAL A 273 17.44 9.42 -4.93
C VAL A 273 18.88 8.99 -4.72
N SER A 274 19.82 9.92 -4.93
CA SER A 274 21.27 9.66 -4.81
C SER A 274 21.62 9.03 -3.46
N GLY A 275 22.38 7.91 -3.47
CA GLY A 275 22.84 7.22 -2.25
C GLY A 275 21.77 6.33 -1.59
N ALA A 276 20.72 6.00 -2.33
CA ALA A 276 19.63 5.12 -1.92
C ALA A 276 19.28 4.11 -3.02
N GLU A 277 20.30 3.63 -3.75
CA GLU A 277 20.16 2.64 -4.80
C GLU A 277 19.80 1.26 -4.23
N ALA A 278 19.03 0.46 -4.97
CA ALA A 278 18.76 -0.92 -4.61
C ALA A 278 20.03 -1.76 -4.75
N LYS A 279 20.17 -2.79 -3.91
CA LYS A 279 21.23 -3.79 -4.10
C LYS A 279 20.99 -4.51 -5.44
N ALA A 280 22.02 -4.56 -6.28
CA ALA A 280 21.99 -5.38 -7.50
C ALA A 280 21.82 -6.86 -7.11
N ALA A 281 21.14 -7.63 -7.96
CA ALA A 281 21.10 -9.08 -7.83
C ALA A 281 22.53 -9.62 -7.96
N GLU A 282 23.05 -10.25 -6.90
CA GLU A 282 24.25 -11.12 -6.98
C GLU A 282 23.86 -12.53 -7.43
#